data_AF-A0A8T5MLT2-F1
#
_entry.id   AF-A0A8T5MLT2-F1
#
_cell.length_a   1.000
_cell.length_b   1.000
_cell.length_c   1.000
_cell.angle_alpha   90.00
_cell.angle_beta   90.00
_cell.angle_gamma   90.00
#
_symmetry.space_group_name_H-M   'P 1'
#
loop_
_entity.id
_entity.type
_entity.pdbx_description
1 polymer ?
#
loop_
_entity_poly.entity_id
_entity_poly.type
_entity_poly.pdbx_seq_one_letter_code
_entity_poly.pdbx_strand_id
1 'polypeptide(L)'
;MYSWRNFVDKVKRYYPLESFEKRGLVIALLILSFIFSFRDWGVERFDVAMGVRNLIITLILVAIAMAVRELAHRTIAIWLGYKSQYKLWLLGLVIGLVVAFVSNGYLFFIAPGTMIITHLAVHRLGKAHYELSYKHLGWIAMAGPIANMLLAVVFKTLSVATAIPVFEKAMIINIWIALFDMVPIPPFNGSRTFFGSRYVYVFVLGALIGCAAMLFYMGGILPIIGALILGALVLLVFFAFVDKKW
;
A
#
# COMPACT_ATOMS: atom_id res chain seq x y z
N MET A 1 9.43 28.15 -7.19
CA MET A 1 8.53 28.31 -8.35
C MET A 1 8.19 26.93 -8.93
N TYR A 2 6.95 26.47 -8.75
CA TYR A 2 6.47 25.16 -9.25
C TYR A 2 6.09 25.26 -10.73
N SER A 3 7.08 25.33 -11.62
CA SER A 3 6.82 25.23 -13.07
C SER A 3 6.65 23.77 -13.46
N TRP A 4 5.73 23.46 -14.38
CA TRP A 4 5.55 22.13 -14.98
C TRP A 4 6.88 21.53 -15.47
N ARG A 5 7.76 22.37 -16.03
CA ARG A 5 9.11 21.98 -16.48
C ARG A 5 9.99 21.45 -15.33
N ASN A 6 9.89 22.02 -14.15
CA ASN A 6 10.62 21.58 -12.95
C ASN A 6 10.12 20.21 -12.47
N PHE A 7 8.81 19.96 -12.55
CA PHE A 7 8.26 18.65 -12.23
C PHE A 7 8.75 17.58 -13.23
N VAL A 8 8.69 17.86 -14.53
CA VAL A 8 9.17 16.94 -15.58
C VAL A 8 10.67 16.64 -15.43
N ASP A 9 11.48 17.64 -15.11
CA ASP A 9 12.92 17.47 -14.83
C ASP A 9 13.16 16.53 -13.64
N LYS A 10 12.46 16.76 -12.52
CA LYS A 10 12.56 15.89 -11.34
C LYS A 10 12.14 14.45 -11.65
N VAL A 11 11.08 14.26 -12.42
CA VAL A 11 10.65 12.92 -12.84
C VAL A 11 11.74 12.26 -13.68
N LYS A 12 12.29 12.95 -14.69
CA LYS A 12 13.36 12.37 -15.51
C LYS A 12 14.60 11.97 -14.69
N ARG A 13 14.97 12.77 -13.68
CA ARG A 13 16.20 12.58 -12.91
C ARG A 13 16.06 11.60 -11.73
N TYR A 14 14.93 11.58 -11.04
CA TYR A 14 14.78 10.85 -9.75
C TYR A 14 13.77 9.70 -9.78
N TYR A 15 13.02 9.53 -10.87
CA TYR A 15 12.07 8.42 -11.02
C TYR A 15 12.70 7.06 -11.37
N PRO A 16 13.81 6.98 -12.14
CA PRO A 16 14.41 5.69 -12.50
C PRO A 16 14.77 4.84 -11.27
N LEU A 17 14.45 3.54 -11.36
CA LEU A 17 14.74 2.56 -10.31
C LEU A 17 16.22 2.21 -10.27
N GLU A 18 16.80 2.23 -9.08
CA GLU A 18 18.16 1.75 -8.84
C GLU A 18 18.21 0.21 -8.84
N SER A 19 19.38 -0.36 -9.16
CA SER A 19 19.53 -1.82 -9.30
C SER A 19 19.18 -2.59 -8.03
N PHE A 20 19.44 -2.02 -6.85
CA PHE A 20 19.07 -2.64 -5.58
C PHE A 20 17.54 -2.68 -5.37
N GLU A 21 16.82 -1.65 -5.82
CA GLU A 21 15.37 -1.55 -5.70
C GLU A 21 14.70 -2.58 -6.59
N LYS A 22 15.20 -2.73 -7.82
CA LYS A 22 14.71 -3.73 -8.78
C LYS A 22 14.83 -5.15 -8.20
N ARG A 23 16.00 -5.49 -7.65
CA ARG A 23 16.22 -6.79 -6.99
C ARG A 23 15.28 -6.97 -5.80
N GLY A 24 15.14 -5.94 -4.97
CA GLY A 24 14.24 -5.96 -3.82
C GLY A 24 12.78 -6.17 -4.21
N LEU A 25 12.30 -5.46 -5.23
CA LEU A 25 10.95 -5.61 -5.76
C LEU A 25 10.73 -7.01 -6.31
N VAL A 26 11.64 -7.55 -7.12
CA VAL A 26 11.51 -8.92 -7.66
C VAL A 26 11.40 -9.96 -6.55
N ILE A 27 12.24 -9.87 -5.51
CA ILE A 27 12.17 -10.78 -4.36
C ILE A 27 10.82 -10.64 -3.63
N ALA A 28 10.36 -9.42 -3.37
CA ALA A 28 9.07 -9.19 -2.74
C ALA A 28 7.91 -9.73 -3.58
N LEU A 29 7.95 -9.53 -4.90
CA LEU A 29 6.94 -10.04 -5.82
C LEU A 29 6.84 -11.56 -5.76
N LEU A 30 7.97 -12.27 -5.84
CA LEU A 30 7.97 -13.73 -5.81
C LEU A 30 7.41 -14.26 -4.48
N ILE A 31 7.88 -13.72 -3.35
CA ILE A 31 7.45 -14.20 -2.02
C ILE A 31 5.98 -13.88 -1.76
N LEU A 32 5.53 -12.65 -2.04
CA LEU A 32 4.14 -12.26 -1.81
C LEU A 32 3.18 -13.05 -2.71
N SER A 33 3.57 -13.27 -3.96
CA SER A 33 2.74 -14.04 -4.90
C SER A 33 2.61 -15.49 -4.46
N PHE A 34 3.67 -16.06 -3.90
CA PHE A 34 3.62 -17.38 -3.28
C PHE A 34 2.70 -17.39 -2.06
N ILE A 35 2.83 -16.43 -1.14
CA ILE A 35 1.98 -16.31 0.05
C ILE A 35 0.48 -16.24 -0.34
N PHE A 36 0.13 -15.39 -1.30
CA PHE A 36 -1.26 -15.23 -1.75
C PHE A 36 -1.76 -16.40 -2.60
N SER A 37 -0.86 -17.15 -3.26
CA SER A 37 -1.25 -18.32 -4.05
C SER A 37 -1.34 -19.59 -3.22
N PHE A 38 -0.72 -19.66 -2.03
CA PHE A 38 -0.50 -20.89 -1.27
C PHE A 38 -1.79 -21.70 -1.02
N ARG A 39 -2.88 -21.02 -0.68
CA ARG A 39 -4.18 -21.66 -0.41
C ARG A 39 -4.82 -22.27 -1.67
N ASP A 40 -4.55 -21.69 -2.84
CA ASP A 40 -5.15 -22.12 -4.10
C ASP A 40 -4.47 -23.34 -4.72
N TRP A 41 -3.46 -23.91 -4.04
CA TRP A 41 -2.81 -25.16 -4.42
C TRP A 41 -3.60 -26.39 -3.94
N GLY A 42 -4.67 -26.15 -3.17
CA GLY A 42 -5.62 -27.16 -2.71
C GLY A 42 -5.33 -27.61 -1.28
N VAL A 43 -6.25 -27.31 -0.36
CA VAL A 43 -6.16 -27.72 1.05
C VAL A 43 -6.54 -29.21 1.23
N GLU A 44 -7.43 -29.73 0.38
CA GLU A 44 -7.95 -31.11 0.46
C GLU A 44 -7.42 -32.04 -0.65
N ARG A 45 -7.12 -31.51 -1.84
CA ARG A 45 -6.49 -32.24 -2.96
C ARG A 45 -5.41 -31.37 -3.58
N PHE A 46 -4.16 -31.80 -3.46
CA PHE A 46 -3.01 -31.09 -4.00
C PHE A 46 -2.95 -31.28 -5.52
N ASP A 47 -3.22 -30.22 -6.28
CA ASP A 47 -3.07 -30.20 -7.74
C ASP A 47 -2.00 -29.19 -8.15
N VAL A 48 -0.86 -29.73 -8.59
CA VAL A 48 0.31 -28.95 -9.00
C VAL A 48 0.00 -28.08 -10.21
N ALA A 49 -0.79 -28.57 -11.18
CA ALA A 49 -1.09 -27.83 -12.40
C ALA A 49 -1.98 -26.61 -12.10
N MET A 50 -2.98 -26.79 -11.24
CA MET A 50 -3.85 -25.69 -10.79
C MET A 50 -3.08 -24.68 -9.93
N GLY A 51 -2.22 -25.16 -9.03
CA GLY A 51 -1.37 -24.31 -8.18
C GLY A 51 -0.42 -23.41 -8.98
N VAL A 52 0.27 -23.96 -9.98
CA VAL A 52 1.20 -23.19 -10.83
C VAL A 52 0.44 -22.14 -11.66
N ARG A 53 -0.70 -22.49 -12.24
CA ARG A 53 -1.55 -21.53 -12.97
C ARG A 53 -1.98 -20.37 -12.07
N ASN A 54 -2.45 -20.67 -10.87
CA ASN A 54 -2.86 -19.66 -9.89
C ASN A 54 -1.69 -18.81 -9.42
N LEU A 55 -0.50 -19.38 -9.27
CA LEU A 55 0.72 -18.64 -8.92
C LEU A 55 1.07 -17.61 -10.00
N ILE A 56 1.04 -17.99 -11.28
CA ILE A 56 1.32 -17.06 -12.40
C ILE A 56 0.32 -15.90 -12.41
N ILE A 57 -0.98 -16.19 -12.24
CA ILE A 57 -2.01 -15.15 -12.16
C ILE A 57 -1.76 -14.23 -10.98
N THR A 58 -1.48 -14.80 -9.80
CA THR A 58 -1.20 -14.03 -8.57
C THR A 58 0.04 -13.16 -8.73
N LEU A 59 1.07 -13.67 -9.40
CA LEU A 59 2.29 -12.94 -9.69
C LEU A 59 2.02 -11.66 -10.49
N ILE A 60 1.17 -11.75 -11.52
CA ILE A 60 0.77 -10.59 -12.31
C ILE A 60 -0.03 -9.61 -11.45
N LEU A 61 -0.98 -10.09 -10.65
CA LEU A 61 -1.82 -9.23 -9.80
C LEU A 61 -1.01 -8.49 -8.74
N VAL A 62 -0.10 -9.19 -8.06
CA VAL A 62 0.80 -8.60 -7.05
C VAL A 62 1.78 -7.63 -7.72
N ALA A 63 2.27 -7.93 -8.92
CA ALA A 63 3.12 -7.00 -9.69
C ALA A 63 2.40 -5.69 -10.00
N ILE A 64 1.14 -5.74 -10.44
CA ILE A 64 0.34 -4.55 -10.69
C ILE A 64 0.12 -3.77 -9.38
N ALA A 65 -0.29 -4.43 -8.30
CA ALA A 65 -0.53 -3.80 -7.01
C ALA A 65 0.74 -3.10 -6.46
N MET A 66 1.88 -3.80 -6.47
CA MET A 66 3.15 -3.25 -6.00
C MET A 66 3.66 -2.12 -6.88
N ALA A 67 3.48 -2.22 -8.21
CA ALA A 67 3.85 -1.15 -9.13
C ALA A 67 3.04 0.11 -8.84
N VAL A 68 1.70 0.02 -8.79
CA VAL A 68 0.83 1.18 -8.52
C VAL A 68 1.18 1.83 -7.17
N ARG A 69 1.42 1.03 -6.13
CA ARG A 69 1.85 1.50 -4.82
C ARG A 69 3.14 2.32 -4.86
N GLU A 70 4.18 1.78 -5.50
CA GLU A 70 5.50 2.42 -5.55
C GLU A 70 5.48 3.68 -6.44
N LEU A 71 4.73 3.65 -7.54
CA LEU A 71 4.53 4.82 -8.41
C LEU A 71 3.82 5.94 -7.62
N ALA A 72 2.83 5.61 -6.79
CA ALA A 72 2.13 6.59 -5.95
C ALA A 72 3.06 7.25 -4.92
N HIS A 73 3.86 6.46 -4.19
CA HIS A 73 4.86 6.99 -3.25
C HIS A 73 5.84 7.93 -3.95
N ARG A 74 6.38 7.53 -5.12
CA ARG A 74 7.34 8.35 -5.89
C ARG A 74 6.73 9.63 -6.41
N THR A 75 5.51 9.56 -6.94
CA THR A 75 4.83 10.73 -7.50
C THR A 75 4.61 11.79 -6.43
N ILE A 76 4.10 11.39 -5.25
CA ILE A 76 3.87 12.32 -4.13
C ILE A 76 5.20 12.79 -3.52
N ALA A 77 6.21 11.92 -3.43
CA ALA A 77 7.54 12.31 -2.96
C ALA A 77 8.16 13.40 -3.85
N ILE A 78 8.16 13.22 -5.17
CA ILE A 78 8.75 14.18 -6.12
C ILE A 78 7.99 15.51 -6.10
N TRP A 79 6.66 15.46 -6.01
CA TRP A 79 5.82 16.65 -5.89
C TRP A 79 6.19 17.47 -4.64
N LEU A 80 6.43 16.79 -3.52
CA LEU A 80 6.86 17.40 -2.26
C LEU A 80 8.36 17.76 -2.20
N GLY A 81 9.16 17.33 -3.19
CA GLY A 81 10.60 17.61 -3.26
C GLY A 81 11.48 16.61 -2.49
N TYR A 82 11.06 15.36 -2.46
CA TYR A 82 11.78 14.22 -1.89
C TYR A 82 11.99 13.13 -2.94
N LYS A 83 13.00 12.29 -2.73
CA LYS A 83 13.22 11.05 -3.48
C LYS A 83 12.80 9.89 -2.59
N SER A 84 11.89 9.05 -3.08
CA SER A 84 11.47 7.81 -2.43
C SER A 84 12.19 6.64 -3.08
N GLN A 85 12.80 5.79 -2.27
CA GLN A 85 13.47 4.58 -2.72
C GLN A 85 12.92 3.34 -2.03
N TYR A 86 12.64 2.27 -2.76
CA TYR A 86 12.11 1.04 -2.20
C TYR A 86 13.20 0.24 -1.48
N LYS A 87 12.98 -0.08 -0.21
CA LYS A 87 13.84 -0.94 0.62
C LYS A 87 13.09 -2.20 1.04
N LEU A 88 13.62 -3.33 0.58
CA LEU A 88 13.13 -4.64 0.98
C LEU A 88 13.29 -4.87 2.49
N TRP A 89 12.27 -5.42 3.12
CA TRP A 89 12.35 -5.92 4.50
C TRP A 89 12.27 -7.45 4.51
N LEU A 90 13.44 -8.09 4.39
CA LEU A 90 13.56 -9.55 4.28
C LEU A 90 12.93 -10.28 5.47
N LEU A 91 13.14 -9.80 6.70
CA LEU A 91 12.58 -10.43 7.89
C LEU A 91 11.05 -10.45 7.84
N GLY A 92 10.42 -9.34 7.43
CA GLY A 92 8.97 -9.28 7.29
C GLY A 92 8.43 -10.29 6.27
N LEU A 93 9.13 -10.46 5.15
CA LEU A 93 8.76 -11.45 4.12
C LEU A 93 8.94 -12.90 4.58
N VAL A 94 10.02 -13.20 5.31
CA VAL A 94 10.25 -14.54 5.87
C VAL A 94 9.21 -14.86 6.93
N ILE A 95 8.88 -13.92 7.82
CA ILE A 95 7.80 -14.09 8.80
C ILE A 95 6.48 -14.33 8.08
N GLY A 96 6.18 -13.58 7.02
CA GLY A 96 4.99 -13.77 6.20
C GLY A 96 4.90 -15.17 5.60
N LEU A 97 6.03 -15.68 5.11
CA LEU A 97 6.13 -17.03 4.57
C LEU A 97 5.90 -18.11 5.64
N VAL A 98 6.54 -17.98 6.81
CA VAL A 98 6.35 -18.91 7.94
C VAL A 98 4.90 -18.91 8.42
N VAL A 99 4.29 -17.73 8.56
CA VAL A 99 2.88 -17.62 8.97
C VAL A 99 1.96 -18.27 7.93
N ALA A 100 2.24 -18.12 6.64
CA ALA A 100 1.46 -18.77 5.58
C ALA A 100 1.54 -20.31 5.69
N PHE A 101 2.73 -20.87 5.95
CA PHE A 101 2.89 -22.31 6.15
C PHE A 101 2.22 -22.83 7.42
N VAL A 102 2.46 -22.18 8.56
CA VAL A 102 1.91 -22.61 9.87
C VAL A 102 0.38 -22.51 9.88
N SER A 103 -0.17 -21.49 9.24
CA SER A 103 -1.62 -21.28 9.19
C SER A 103 -2.31 -21.98 8.02
N ASN A 104 -1.64 -22.83 7.23
CA ASN A 104 -2.20 -23.40 5.99
C ASN A 104 -2.84 -22.34 5.06
N GLY A 105 -2.35 -21.10 5.09
CA GLY A 105 -2.88 -19.98 4.32
C GLY A 105 -4.16 -19.32 4.86
N TYR A 106 -4.55 -19.56 6.12
CA TYR A 106 -5.66 -18.85 6.76
C TYR A 106 -5.27 -17.45 7.28
N LEU A 107 -4.02 -17.28 7.71
CA LEU A 107 -3.49 -16.01 8.19
C LEU A 107 -2.46 -15.47 7.20
N PHE A 108 -2.63 -14.21 6.82
CA PHE A 108 -1.66 -13.50 5.99
C PHE A 108 -0.91 -12.51 6.87
N PHE A 109 0.42 -12.53 6.81
CA PHE A 109 1.24 -11.43 7.29
C PHE A 109 2.00 -10.87 6.09
N ILE A 110 1.69 -9.63 5.73
CA ILE A 110 2.18 -9.02 4.49
C ILE A 110 3.05 -7.84 4.84
N ALA A 111 4.35 -8.03 4.67
CA ALA A 111 5.37 -7.03 4.93
C ALA A 111 6.30 -6.89 3.71
N PRO A 112 5.82 -6.27 2.62
CA PRO A 112 6.57 -6.18 1.35
C PRO A 112 7.94 -5.50 1.54
N GLY A 113 7.95 -4.38 2.26
CA GLY A 113 9.12 -3.54 2.43
C GLY A 113 8.74 -2.14 2.90
N THR A 114 9.75 -1.31 3.11
CA THR A 114 9.61 0.09 3.50
C THR A 114 10.19 0.98 2.41
N MET A 115 9.96 2.29 2.47
CA MET A 115 10.61 3.25 1.58
C MET A 115 11.69 4.03 2.33
N ILE A 116 12.83 4.30 1.71
CA ILE A 116 13.82 5.27 2.20
C ILE A 116 13.49 6.60 1.55
N ILE A 117 13.32 7.65 2.36
CA ILE A 117 13.04 8.98 1.86
C ILE A 117 14.29 9.84 2.04
N THR A 118 14.79 10.38 0.93
CA THR A 118 15.93 11.30 0.91
C THR A 118 15.48 12.67 0.40
N HIS A 119 16.05 13.73 0.94
CA HIS A 119 15.73 15.10 0.54
C HIS A 119 16.40 15.46 -0.79
N LEU A 120 15.69 16.17 -1.66
CA LEU A 120 16.26 16.73 -2.88
C LEU A 120 16.81 18.13 -2.58
N ALA A 121 18.07 18.20 -2.12
CA ALA A 121 18.70 19.44 -1.66
C ALA A 121 18.60 20.60 -2.66
N VAL A 122 18.88 20.34 -3.95
CA VAL A 122 18.85 21.34 -5.03
C VAL A 122 17.44 21.93 -5.24
N HIS A 123 16.39 21.13 -5.08
CA HIS A 123 15.01 21.56 -5.37
C HIS A 123 14.30 22.17 -4.16
N ARG A 124 14.98 22.30 -3.01
CA ARG A 124 14.46 22.93 -1.79
C ARG A 124 15.26 24.15 -1.33
N LEU A 125 16.17 24.66 -2.15
CA LEU A 125 16.86 25.93 -1.90
C LEU A 125 15.84 27.05 -1.62
N GLY A 126 15.98 27.73 -0.48
CA GLY A 126 15.08 28.80 -0.03
C GLY A 126 13.85 28.36 0.78
N LYS A 127 13.65 27.06 1.06
CA LYS A 127 12.61 26.61 2.02
C LYS A 127 13.15 26.62 3.45
N ALA A 128 12.32 27.08 4.40
CA ALA A 128 12.70 27.36 5.79
C ALA A 128 13.31 26.18 6.59
N HIS A 129 13.09 24.94 6.17
CA HIS A 129 13.62 23.75 6.88
C HIS A 129 14.36 22.83 5.90
N TYR A 130 15.62 22.53 6.21
CA TYR A 130 16.44 21.54 5.50
C TYR A 130 16.03 20.10 5.86
N GLU A 131 15.54 19.90 7.09
CA GLU A 131 15.18 18.60 7.63
C GLU A 131 13.91 17.99 6.99
N LEU A 132 13.78 16.66 7.16
CA LEU A 132 12.61 15.90 6.76
C LEU A 132 11.42 16.30 7.64
N SER A 133 10.41 16.95 7.06
CA SER A 133 9.19 17.25 7.81
C SER A 133 8.39 15.97 8.00
N TYR A 134 8.10 15.61 9.25
CA TYR A 134 7.23 14.47 9.58
C TYR A 134 5.87 14.54 8.90
N LYS A 135 5.31 15.75 8.72
CA LYS A 135 4.05 15.93 7.97
C LYS A 135 4.21 15.43 6.54
N HIS A 136 5.22 15.91 5.81
CA HIS A 136 5.48 15.48 4.44
C HIS A 136 5.77 13.98 4.34
N LEU A 137 6.51 13.43 5.31
CA LEU A 137 6.76 11.99 5.40
C LEU A 137 5.45 11.19 5.51
N GLY A 138 4.50 11.67 6.32
CA GLY A 138 3.18 11.07 6.48
C GLY A 138 2.34 11.09 5.20
N TRP A 139 2.36 12.20 4.45
CA TRP A 139 1.68 12.33 3.15
C TRP A 139 2.26 11.37 2.10
N ILE A 140 3.58 11.22 2.06
CA ILE A 140 4.22 10.25 1.16
C ILE A 140 3.87 8.83 1.59
N ALA A 141 3.82 8.55 2.90
CA ALA A 141 3.51 7.23 3.43
C ALA A 141 2.07 6.77 3.17
N MET A 142 1.09 7.69 3.23
CA MET A 142 -0.31 7.36 2.91
C MET A 142 -0.61 7.22 1.41
N ALA A 143 0.27 7.72 0.53
CA ALA A 143 0.11 7.65 -0.91
C ALA A 143 -0.10 6.22 -1.43
N GLY A 144 0.75 5.28 -0.99
CA GLY A 144 0.71 3.88 -1.43
C GLY A 144 -0.57 3.17 -1.01
N PRO A 145 -0.94 3.17 0.28
CA PRO A 145 -2.17 2.54 0.76
C PRO A 145 -3.44 3.09 0.10
N ILE A 146 -3.50 4.41 -0.13
CA ILE A 146 -4.62 5.03 -0.85
C ILE A 146 -4.66 4.56 -2.31
N ALA A 147 -3.52 4.52 -3.00
CA ALA A 147 -3.47 4.05 -4.39
C ALA A 147 -3.91 2.59 -4.52
N ASN A 148 -3.51 1.72 -3.61
CA ASN A 148 -3.95 0.33 -3.59
C ASN A 148 -5.44 0.20 -3.28
N MET A 149 -5.98 1.00 -2.36
CA MET A 149 -7.41 0.98 -2.08
C MET A 149 -8.23 1.46 -3.29
N LEU A 150 -7.79 2.51 -3.98
CA LEU A 150 -8.43 2.94 -5.23
C LEU A 150 -8.38 1.84 -6.29
N LEU A 151 -7.25 1.13 -6.40
CA LEU A 151 -7.12 0.00 -7.32
C LEU A 151 -8.06 -1.16 -6.93
N ALA A 152 -8.26 -1.41 -5.63
CA ALA A 152 -9.23 -2.40 -5.15
C ALA A 152 -10.68 -2.03 -5.55
N VAL A 153 -11.05 -0.74 -5.48
CA VAL A 153 -12.36 -0.25 -5.94
C VAL A 153 -12.56 -0.51 -7.44
N VAL A 154 -11.52 -0.24 -8.25
CA VAL A 154 -11.53 -0.49 -9.69
C VAL A 154 -11.73 -1.99 -9.97
N PHE A 155 -10.96 -2.86 -9.30
CA PHE A 155 -11.10 -4.30 -9.48
C PHE A 155 -12.44 -4.85 -8.99
N LYS A 156 -12.99 -4.35 -7.89
CA LYS A 156 -14.35 -4.73 -7.47
C LYS A 156 -15.38 -4.35 -8.52
N THR A 157 -15.29 -3.14 -9.06
CA THR A 157 -16.22 -2.66 -10.10
C THR A 157 -16.14 -3.55 -11.35
N LEU A 158 -14.92 -3.92 -11.77
CA LEU A 158 -14.72 -4.87 -12.88
C LEU A 158 -15.23 -6.28 -12.55
N SER A 159 -15.07 -6.75 -11.31
CA SER A 159 -15.55 -8.06 -10.89
C SER A 159 -17.07 -8.16 -10.95
N VAL A 160 -17.79 -7.10 -10.54
CA VAL A 160 -19.26 -7.05 -10.61
C VAL A 160 -19.74 -6.98 -12.06
N ALA A 161 -19.02 -6.27 -12.93
CA ALA A 161 -19.38 -6.15 -14.34
C ALA A 161 -19.13 -7.44 -15.15
N THR A 162 -18.07 -8.18 -14.84
CA THR A 162 -17.60 -9.33 -15.66
C THR A 162 -17.82 -10.69 -15.00
N ALA A 163 -18.10 -10.74 -13.70
CA ALA A 163 -18.20 -11.96 -12.88
C ALA A 163 -16.96 -12.89 -12.93
N ILE A 164 -15.77 -12.35 -13.27
CA ILE A 164 -14.53 -13.12 -13.33
C ILE A 164 -13.87 -13.15 -11.94
N PRO A 165 -13.58 -14.34 -11.37
CA PRO A 165 -13.06 -14.49 -10.00
C PRO A 165 -11.65 -13.92 -9.80
N VAL A 166 -10.89 -13.75 -10.89
CA VAL A 166 -9.54 -13.15 -10.87
C VAL A 166 -9.57 -11.71 -10.35
N PHE A 167 -10.61 -10.93 -10.67
CA PHE A 167 -10.72 -9.54 -10.21
C PHE A 167 -11.07 -9.44 -8.72
N GLU A 168 -11.84 -10.39 -8.19
CA GLU A 168 -12.09 -10.46 -6.75
C GLU A 168 -10.80 -10.79 -5.99
N LYS A 169 -10.00 -11.72 -6.51
CA LYS A 169 -8.66 -11.98 -5.96
C LYS A 169 -7.76 -10.75 -6.02
N ALA A 170 -7.78 -10.01 -7.12
CA ALA A 170 -7.02 -8.77 -7.27
C ALA A 170 -7.44 -7.69 -6.25
N MET A 171 -8.74 -7.57 -5.98
CA MET A 171 -9.27 -6.69 -4.93
C MET A 171 -8.73 -7.09 -3.55
N ILE A 172 -8.83 -8.37 -3.20
CA ILE A 172 -8.38 -8.90 -1.90
C ILE A 172 -6.89 -8.61 -1.68
N ILE A 173 -6.04 -8.87 -2.67
CA ILE A 173 -4.60 -8.58 -2.61
C ILE A 173 -4.34 -7.10 -2.31
N ASN A 174 -5.04 -6.20 -3.01
CA ASN A 174 -4.85 -4.76 -2.85
C ASN A 174 -5.33 -4.25 -1.49
N ILE A 175 -6.48 -4.73 -0.99
CA ILE A 175 -7.00 -4.42 0.34
C ILE A 175 -5.98 -4.83 1.40
N TRP A 176 -5.48 -6.06 1.35
CA TRP A 176 -4.54 -6.55 2.35
C TRP A 176 -3.23 -5.77 2.34
N ILE A 177 -2.65 -5.50 1.16
CA ILE A 177 -1.42 -4.69 1.08
C ILE A 177 -1.66 -3.28 1.64
N ALA A 178 -2.82 -2.66 1.37
CA ALA A 178 -3.15 -1.33 1.88
C ALA A 178 -3.30 -1.30 3.41
N LEU A 179 -4.00 -2.29 3.99
CA LEU A 179 -4.24 -2.38 5.43
C LEU A 179 -2.95 -2.67 6.21
N PHE A 180 -2.15 -3.65 5.77
CA PHE A 180 -0.90 -3.98 6.45
C PHE A 180 0.13 -2.85 6.39
N ASP A 181 0.15 -2.08 5.30
CA ASP A 181 1.07 -0.96 5.17
C ASP A 181 0.72 0.21 6.13
N MET A 182 -0.53 0.30 6.59
CA MET A 182 -1.00 1.30 7.56
C MET A 182 -0.84 0.88 9.03
N VAL A 183 -0.27 -0.29 9.32
CA VAL A 183 0.01 -0.71 10.69
C VAL A 183 1.02 0.27 11.34
N PRO A 184 0.77 0.77 12.57
CA PRO A 184 1.59 1.83 13.18
C PRO A 184 2.86 1.26 13.86
N ILE A 185 3.53 0.31 13.21
CA ILE A 185 4.73 -0.36 13.73
C ILE A 185 5.88 -0.13 12.74
N PRO A 186 7.03 0.43 13.14
CA PRO A 186 8.20 0.47 12.27
C PRO A 186 8.60 -0.96 11.88
N PRO A 187 8.83 -1.28 10.59
CA PRO A 187 9.15 -0.40 9.47
C PRO A 187 7.99 -0.08 8.51
N PHE A 188 6.75 -0.41 8.85
CA PHE A 188 5.57 -0.13 8.02
C PHE A 188 5.36 1.39 7.82
N ASN A 189 4.76 1.76 6.69
CA ASN A 189 4.53 3.16 6.34
C ASN A 189 3.54 3.86 7.30
N GLY A 190 2.61 3.12 7.91
CA GLY A 190 1.64 3.62 8.88
C GLY A 190 2.29 4.33 10.07
N SER A 191 3.46 3.85 10.53
CA SER A 191 4.22 4.53 11.58
C SER A 191 4.58 5.97 11.20
N ARG A 192 4.97 6.21 9.95
CA ARG A 192 5.34 7.55 9.44
C ARG A 192 4.13 8.46 9.29
N THR A 193 2.98 7.90 8.91
CA THR A 193 1.72 8.65 8.85
C THR A 193 1.25 9.03 10.26
N PHE A 194 1.37 8.12 11.23
CA PHE A 194 1.05 8.37 12.63
C PHE A 194 1.89 9.49 13.24
N PHE A 195 3.21 9.46 13.07
CA PHE A 195 4.12 10.52 13.53
C PHE A 195 3.96 11.83 12.74
N GLY A 196 3.48 11.79 11.50
CA GLY A 196 3.19 12.99 10.72
C GLY A 196 1.97 13.75 11.23
N SER A 197 0.87 13.03 11.49
CA SER A 197 -0.32 13.57 12.16
C SER A 197 -1.22 12.43 12.64
N ARG A 198 -1.41 12.36 13.96
CA ARG A 198 -2.31 11.38 14.61
C ARG A 198 -3.73 11.41 14.03
N TYR A 199 -4.25 12.60 13.74
CA TYR A 199 -5.61 12.77 13.23
C TYR A 199 -5.74 12.27 11.79
N VAL A 200 -4.76 12.60 10.93
CA VAL A 200 -4.76 12.14 9.54
C VAL A 200 -4.63 10.62 9.49
N TYR A 201 -3.79 10.04 10.35
CA TYR A 201 -3.64 8.60 10.46
C TYR A 201 -4.96 7.90 10.81
N VAL A 202 -5.63 8.34 11.88
CA VAL A 202 -6.90 7.74 12.35
C VAL A 202 -7.98 7.87 11.27
N PHE A 203 -8.08 9.04 10.62
CA PHE A 203 -9.01 9.25 9.52
C PHE A 203 -8.75 8.29 8.34
N VAL A 204 -7.50 8.22 7.87
CA VAL A 204 -7.13 7.37 6.72
C VAL A 204 -7.33 5.90 7.05
N LEU A 205 -6.89 5.45 8.23
CA LEU A 205 -7.06 4.06 8.65
C LEU A 205 -8.56 3.69 8.77
N GLY A 206 -9.36 4.56 9.41
CA GLY A 206 -10.81 4.36 9.51
C GLY A 206 -11.47 4.31 8.13
N ALA A 207 -11.08 5.21 7.23
CA ALA A 207 -11.58 5.21 5.86
C ALA A 207 -11.17 3.94 5.09
N LEU A 208 -9.93 3.48 5.21
CA LEU A 208 -9.46 2.26 4.54
C LEU A 208 -10.19 1.01 5.04
N ILE A 209 -10.38 0.88 6.36
CA ILE A 209 -11.14 -0.24 6.94
C ILE A 209 -12.60 -0.19 6.50
N GLY A 210 -13.22 1.00 6.53
CA GLY A 210 -14.59 1.20 6.05
C GLY A 210 -14.75 0.85 4.58
N CYS A 211 -13.80 1.30 3.74
CA CYS A 211 -13.78 0.98 2.32
C CYS A 211 -13.64 -0.54 2.09
N ALA A 212 -12.68 -1.17 2.77
CA ALA A 212 -12.45 -2.61 2.68
C ALA A 212 -13.72 -3.41 3.04
N ALA A 213 -14.39 -3.05 4.14
CA ALA A 213 -15.63 -3.71 4.55
C ALA A 213 -16.75 -3.55 3.52
N MET A 214 -16.92 -2.34 2.97
CA MET A 214 -17.96 -2.06 1.96
C MET A 214 -17.70 -2.74 0.62
N LEU A 215 -16.43 -2.89 0.22
CA LEU A 215 -16.05 -3.51 -1.05
C LEU A 215 -16.46 -4.99 -1.15
N PHE A 216 -16.68 -5.68 -0.03
CA PHE A 216 -17.22 -7.04 -0.07
C PHE A 216 -18.67 -7.06 -0.55
N TYR A 217 -19.48 -6.07 -0.17
CA TYR A 217 -20.90 -6.01 -0.48
C TYR A 217 -21.23 -5.25 -1.77
N MET A 218 -20.52 -4.15 -2.05
CA MET A 218 -20.89 -3.20 -3.11
C MET A 218 -19.67 -2.77 -3.92
N GLY A 219 -19.86 -2.54 -5.22
CA GLY A 219 -18.86 -1.96 -6.13
C GLY A 219 -19.16 -0.50 -6.50
N GLY A 220 -18.33 0.08 -7.37
CA GLY A 220 -18.52 1.45 -7.87
C GLY A 220 -18.03 2.54 -6.92
N ILE A 221 -18.71 3.68 -6.92
CA ILE A 221 -18.30 4.90 -6.19
C ILE A 221 -18.79 4.89 -4.72
N LEU A 222 -19.83 4.11 -4.42
CA LEU A 222 -20.43 4.04 -3.08
C LEU A 222 -19.44 3.67 -1.96
N PRO A 223 -18.54 2.68 -2.13
CA PRO A 223 -17.54 2.36 -1.11
C PRO A 223 -16.58 3.51 -0.80
N ILE A 224 -16.34 4.42 -1.75
CA ILE A 224 -15.47 5.60 -1.54
C ILE A 224 -16.21 6.62 -0.67
N ILE A 225 -17.47 6.90 -0.98
CA ILE A 225 -18.29 7.85 -0.21
C ILE A 225 -18.48 7.33 1.22
N GLY A 226 -18.84 6.06 1.36
CA GLY A 226 -19.01 5.42 2.67
C GLY A 226 -17.71 5.34 3.47
N ALA A 227 -16.56 5.13 2.81
CA ALA A 227 -15.24 5.20 3.45
C ALA A 227 -14.95 6.59 4.04
N LEU A 228 -15.27 7.67 3.32
CA LEU A 228 -15.06 9.03 3.82
C LEU A 228 -15.96 9.33 5.02
N ILE A 229 -17.22 8.89 4.99
CA ILE A 229 -18.16 9.03 6.11
C ILE A 229 -17.65 8.24 7.32
N LEU A 230 -17.26 6.98 7.15
CA LEU A 230 -16.73 6.16 8.24
C LEU A 230 -15.42 6.72 8.79
N GLY A 231 -14.51 7.18 7.93
CA GLY A 231 -13.28 7.86 8.36
C GLY A 231 -13.57 9.10 9.20
N ALA A 232 -14.55 9.91 8.81
CA ALA A 232 -14.98 11.08 9.57
C ALA A 232 -15.61 10.69 10.92
N LEU A 233 -16.46 9.66 10.94
CA LEU A 233 -17.05 9.13 12.18
C LEU A 233 -15.98 8.61 13.14
N VAL A 234 -15.02 7.82 12.66
CA VAL A 234 -13.91 7.30 13.49
C VAL A 234 -13.08 8.46 14.04
N LEU A 235 -12.82 9.49 13.23
CA LEU A 235 -12.10 10.69 13.70
C LEU A 235 -12.89 11.45 14.76
N LEU A 236 -14.21 11.60 14.61
CA LEU A 236 -15.06 12.25 15.61
C LEU A 236 -15.09 11.47 16.93
N VAL A 237 -15.20 10.14 16.87
CA VAL A 237 -15.11 9.26 18.05
C VAL A 237 -13.74 9.41 18.71
N PHE A 238 -12.66 9.36 17.93
CA PHE A 238 -11.32 9.55 18.46
C PHE A 238 -11.15 10.91 19.16
N PHE A 239 -11.65 11.99 18.56
CA PHE A 239 -11.64 13.32 19.16
C PHE A 239 -12.44 13.36 20.47
N ALA A 240 -13.63 12.74 20.50
CA ALA A 240 -14.50 12.73 21.67
C ALA A 240 -13.93 11.95 22.87
N PHE A 241 -13.21 10.84 22.63
CA PHE A 241 -12.71 9.97 23.71
C PHE A 241 -11.25 10.22 24.11
N VAL A 242 -10.40 10.59 23.16
CA VAL A 242 -8.95 10.68 23.38
C VAL A 242 -8.51 12.11 23.65
N ASP A 243 -9.05 13.09 22.93
CA ASP A 243 -8.58 14.48 23.04
C ASP A 243 -9.24 15.24 24.20
N LYS A 244 -10.47 14.87 24.59
CA LYS A 244 -11.14 15.47 25.77
C LYS A 244 -10.46 15.15 27.11
N LYS A 245 -9.50 14.24 27.14
CA LYS A 245 -8.82 13.78 28.37
C LYS A 245 -7.44 14.42 28.59
N TRP A 246 -7.05 15.37 27.74
CA TRP A 246 -5.84 16.18 27.86
C TRP A 246 -6.21 17.66 27.89
#